data_AF-A0A937GUC7-F1
#
_entry.id   AF-A0A937GUC7-F1
#
_cell.length_a   1.000
_cell.length_b   1.000
_cell.length_c   1.000
_cell.angle_alpha   90.00
_cell.angle_beta   90.00
_cell.angle_gamma   90.00
#
_symmetry.space_group_name_H-M   'P 1'
#
loop_
_entity.id
_entity.type
_entity.pdbx_description
1 polymer ?
#
loop_
_entity_poly.entity_id
_entity_poly.type
_entity_poly.pdbx_seq_one_letter_code
_entity_poly.pdbx_strand_id
1 'polypeptide(L)'
;FNGLIIDFNAERDFTENKLENFKVENQEYLPQNSNILGNFGMSTVLLKTAFNPTQGTVSSNFEKFREYRSIIARRLADTSAFSDLGTDGEGFPKGFGKTQQSVLLHSFVAAYSGANPNEIPLNPIKRTPLPNWSLKFTGLTEIKSIARIFNRLSINHAYRASYTLTNFQTNFEYDPTLPEQTDRSGNFIPERLYSNINLVEQFNPLVRLDMELNNSLKVLAELRKERAISLSLDNNLITESSGDEYVVGLGFRVPDLRFRTSIGGRRVILRGDLNIKADVSYRDNVTVLRNLEYDNNQVTAGQRLMAIKVTADYALTKNLTALFFYDHNFSEFAISTAFPQTSIRSGFTIRYNFGN
;
A
#
# COMPACT_ATOMS: atom_id res chain seq x y z
N PHE A 1 -3.11 -4.76 -30.01
CA PHE A 1 -1.69 -5.11 -29.87
C PHE A 1 -1.60 -6.57 -29.47
N ASN A 2 -0.95 -7.41 -30.28
CA ASN A 2 -0.70 -8.80 -29.88
C ASN A 2 0.23 -8.81 -28.65
N GLY A 3 -0.05 -9.71 -27.70
CA GLY A 3 0.75 -9.85 -26.48
C GLY A 3 0.53 -8.78 -25.40
N LEU A 4 -0.50 -7.92 -25.50
CA LEU A 4 -0.92 -7.02 -24.42
C LEU A 4 -2.12 -7.59 -23.68
N ILE A 5 -1.99 -7.79 -22.37
CA ILE A 5 -3.05 -8.22 -21.46
C ILE A 5 -3.25 -7.12 -20.41
N ILE A 6 -4.50 -6.73 -20.20
CA ILE A 6 -4.91 -5.77 -19.18
C ILE A 6 -6.05 -6.40 -18.39
N ASP A 7 -5.85 -6.56 -17.09
CA ASP A 7 -6.91 -7.01 -16.18
C ASP A 7 -7.30 -5.83 -15.29
N PHE A 8 -8.61 -5.63 -15.14
CA PHE A 8 -9.17 -4.63 -14.24
C PHE A 8 -9.89 -5.34 -13.10
N ASN A 9 -9.74 -4.80 -11.89
CA ASN A 9 -10.47 -5.27 -10.72
C ASN A 9 -11.04 -4.08 -9.94
N ALA A 10 -12.31 -4.15 -9.59
CA ALA A 10 -12.99 -3.19 -8.75
C ALA A 10 -13.68 -3.93 -7.60
N GLU A 11 -13.33 -3.55 -6.38
CA GLU A 11 -13.80 -4.16 -5.12
C GLU A 11 -14.53 -3.11 -4.29
N ARG A 12 -15.63 -3.51 -3.66
CA ARG A 12 -16.41 -2.70 -2.71
C ARG A 12 -17.03 -3.62 -1.67
N ASP A 13 -16.62 -3.45 -0.43
CA ASP A 13 -17.09 -4.20 0.73
C ASP A 13 -17.78 -3.26 1.71
N PHE A 14 -18.94 -3.68 2.20
CA PHE A 14 -19.69 -2.94 3.20
C PHE A 14 -20.31 -3.93 4.17
N THR A 15 -19.96 -3.79 5.45
CA THR A 15 -20.48 -4.62 6.52
C THR A 15 -21.07 -3.72 7.58
N GLU A 16 -22.32 -4.01 7.96
CA GLU A 16 -23.06 -3.27 8.98
C GLU A 16 -23.76 -4.27 9.90
N ASN A 17 -23.57 -4.09 11.20
CA ASN A 17 -24.18 -4.89 12.25
C ASN A 17 -25.04 -3.95 13.11
N LYS A 18 -26.32 -4.29 13.26
CA LYS A 18 -27.26 -3.56 14.11
C LYS A 18 -27.50 -4.35 15.39
N LEU A 19 -27.31 -3.70 16.53
CA LEU A 19 -27.59 -4.22 17.86
C LEU A 19 -28.57 -3.26 18.53
N GLU A 20 -29.71 -3.76 19.01
CA GLU A 20 -30.67 -2.90 19.70
C GLU A 20 -31.38 -3.63 20.82
N ASN A 21 -31.75 -2.88 21.86
CA ASN A 21 -32.75 -3.32 22.82
C ASN A 21 -34.13 -2.98 22.26
N PHE A 22 -35.18 -3.59 22.81
CA PHE A 22 -36.54 -3.25 22.41
C PHE A 22 -37.52 -3.38 23.57
N LYS A 23 -38.60 -2.62 23.47
CA LYS A 23 -39.80 -2.76 24.30
C LYS A 23 -40.97 -3.10 23.38
N VAL A 24 -41.92 -3.91 23.85
CA VAL A 24 -43.19 -4.14 23.17
C VAL A 24 -44.29 -3.46 23.95
N GLU A 25 -45.07 -2.61 23.30
CA GLU A 25 -46.21 -1.89 23.89
C GLU A 25 -47.36 -1.90 22.89
N ASN A 26 -48.57 -2.29 23.32
CA ASN A 26 -49.73 -2.44 22.43
C ASN A 26 -49.49 -3.29 21.17
N GLN A 27 -48.66 -4.34 21.28
CA GLN A 27 -48.21 -5.19 20.16
C GLN A 27 -47.32 -4.47 19.12
N GLU A 28 -46.85 -3.26 19.41
CA GLU A 28 -45.88 -2.55 18.59
C GLU A 28 -44.46 -2.75 19.12
N TYR A 29 -43.54 -2.99 18.20
CA TYR A 29 -42.11 -3.07 18.48
C TYR A 29 -41.53 -1.66 18.58
N LEU A 30 -41.00 -1.31 19.74
CA LEU A 30 -40.35 -0.03 19.99
C LEU A 30 -38.84 -0.26 20.16
N PRO A 31 -38.01 0.13 19.17
CA PRO A 31 -36.56 0.03 19.29
C PRO A 31 -36.05 0.94 20.41
N GLN A 32 -35.02 0.49 21.13
CA GLN A 32 -34.37 1.18 22.23
C GLN A 32 -32.86 1.08 22.09
N ASN A 33 -32.14 2.20 22.21
CA ASN A 33 -30.68 2.25 22.19
C ASN A 33 -30.06 1.48 21.01
N SER A 34 -30.61 1.68 19.81
CA SER A 34 -30.12 1.01 18.59
C SER A 34 -28.72 1.51 18.25
N ASN A 35 -27.77 0.58 18.24
CA ASN A 35 -26.39 0.80 17.82
C ASN A 35 -26.16 0.14 16.47
N ILE A 36 -25.57 0.87 15.54
CA ILE A 36 -25.09 0.34 14.27
C ILE A 36 -23.57 0.41 14.31
N LEU A 37 -22.88 -0.68 13.97
CA LEU A 37 -21.42 -0.74 13.88
C LEU A 37 -21.00 -1.42 12.58
N GLY A 38 -19.92 -0.97 11.96
CA GLY A 38 -19.54 -1.51 10.66
C GLY A 38 -18.18 -1.09 10.12
N ASN A 39 -17.87 -1.63 8.95
CA ASN A 39 -16.66 -1.32 8.19
C ASN A 39 -17.02 -1.11 6.72
N PHE A 40 -16.26 -0.25 6.05
CA PHE A 40 -16.38 -0.02 4.62
C PHE A 40 -15.01 -0.10 3.97
N GLY A 41 -14.92 -0.78 2.84
CA GLY A 41 -13.72 -0.87 2.01
C GLY A 41 -14.07 -0.69 0.54
N MET A 42 -13.25 0.05 -0.19
CA MET A 42 -13.47 0.24 -1.62
C MET A 42 -12.15 0.48 -2.35
N SER A 43 -12.02 -0.13 -3.51
CA SER A 43 -10.99 0.23 -4.48
C SER A 43 -11.13 1.68 -4.95
N THR A 44 -10.00 2.38 -5.06
CA THR A 44 -9.93 3.80 -5.43
C THR A 44 -8.69 4.04 -6.29
N VAL A 45 -8.46 5.28 -6.74
CA VAL A 45 -7.23 5.70 -7.43
C VAL A 45 -6.69 6.94 -6.73
N LEU A 46 -5.40 6.90 -6.38
CA LEU A 46 -4.65 7.98 -5.71
C LEU A 46 -3.44 8.46 -6.54
N LEU A 47 -3.33 8.01 -7.80
CA LEU A 47 -2.18 8.17 -8.69
C LEU A 47 -1.67 9.63 -8.82
N LYS A 48 -2.58 10.61 -8.75
CA LYS A 48 -2.25 12.04 -8.89
C LYS A 48 -1.24 12.55 -7.85
N THR A 49 -1.16 11.89 -6.68
CA THR A 49 -0.30 12.31 -5.56
C THR A 49 0.78 11.29 -5.23
N ALA A 50 0.85 10.18 -5.98
CA ALA A 50 1.67 9.01 -5.70
C ALA A 50 3.19 9.30 -5.70
N PHE A 51 3.62 10.28 -6.50
CA PHE A 51 5.02 10.65 -6.68
C PHE A 51 5.39 11.99 -6.03
N ASN A 52 4.47 12.57 -5.26
CA ASN A 52 4.79 13.77 -4.48
C ASN A 52 5.78 13.40 -3.36
N PRO A 53 6.78 14.24 -3.08
CA PRO A 53 7.74 13.97 -2.03
C PRO A 53 7.05 13.92 -0.67
N THR A 54 7.26 12.83 0.06
CA THR A 54 6.74 12.59 1.41
C THR A 54 7.84 12.61 2.48
N GLN A 55 9.10 12.45 2.07
CA GLN A 55 10.25 12.40 2.97
C GLN A 55 10.74 13.82 3.31
N GLY A 56 10.73 14.15 4.60
CA GLY A 56 11.20 15.43 5.14
C GLY A 56 10.17 16.15 6.01
N THR A 57 10.54 17.35 6.44
CA THR A 57 9.78 18.19 7.38
C THR A 57 8.52 18.81 6.77
N VAL A 58 8.28 18.70 5.46
CA VAL A 58 7.08 19.24 4.81
C VAL A 58 6.60 18.24 3.75
N SER A 59 5.34 17.79 3.87
CA SER A 59 4.67 16.95 2.87
C SER A 59 3.68 17.81 2.10
N SER A 60 3.84 17.92 0.78
CA SER A 60 2.94 18.74 -0.05
C SER A 60 1.47 18.30 0.02
N ASN A 61 1.21 16.99 0.17
CA ASN A 61 -0.13 16.46 0.35
C ASN A 61 -0.69 16.83 1.72
N PHE A 62 0.15 16.83 2.75
CA PHE A 62 -0.23 17.19 4.11
C PHE A 62 -0.58 18.68 4.24
N GLU A 63 0.19 19.57 3.60
CA GLU A 63 -0.17 21.00 3.58
C GLU A 63 -1.47 21.26 2.83
N LYS A 64 -1.69 20.59 1.69
CA LYS A 64 -2.99 20.65 1.00
C LYS A 64 -4.13 20.15 1.88
N PHE A 65 -3.90 19.10 2.67
CA PHE A 65 -4.91 18.63 3.62
C PHE A 65 -5.26 19.74 4.61
N ARG A 66 -4.27 20.39 5.22
CA ARG A 66 -4.51 21.51 6.16
C ARG A 66 -5.30 22.64 5.52
N GLU A 67 -4.95 23.04 4.29
CA GLU A 67 -5.63 24.09 3.52
C GLU A 67 -7.08 23.71 3.18
N TYR A 68 -7.28 22.48 2.68
CA TYR A 68 -8.57 21.99 2.18
C TYR A 68 -9.63 21.89 3.29
N ARG A 69 -9.24 21.82 4.57
CA ARG A 69 -10.18 21.82 5.70
C ARG A 69 -11.11 23.04 5.63
N SER A 70 -10.57 24.23 5.39
CA SER A 70 -11.37 25.47 5.32
C SER A 70 -12.38 25.45 4.18
N ILE A 71 -11.98 24.94 3.01
CA ILE A 71 -12.82 24.83 1.81
C ILE A 71 -13.95 23.82 2.06
N ILE A 72 -13.61 22.64 2.57
CA ILE A 72 -14.58 21.58 2.86
C ILE A 72 -15.55 21.99 3.96
N ALA A 73 -15.09 22.67 5.00
CA ALA A 73 -15.95 23.16 6.07
C ALA A 73 -17.02 24.11 5.53
N ARG A 74 -16.65 25.04 4.65
CA ARG A 74 -17.61 25.93 3.97
C ARG A 74 -18.62 25.15 3.14
N ARG A 75 -18.16 24.18 2.34
CA ARG A 75 -19.07 23.34 1.54
C ARG A 75 -20.05 22.55 2.40
N LEU A 76 -19.59 21.96 3.50
CA LEU A 76 -20.44 21.23 4.42
C LEU A 76 -21.50 22.16 5.03
N ALA A 77 -21.10 23.36 5.45
CA ALA A 77 -22.03 24.38 5.95
C ALA A 77 -23.06 24.81 4.89
N ASP A 78 -22.61 25.12 3.67
CA ASP A 78 -23.47 25.55 2.55
C ASP A 78 -24.49 24.48 2.14
N THR A 79 -24.14 23.20 2.28
CA THR A 79 -25.05 22.08 2.00
C THR A 79 -25.96 21.70 3.17
N SER A 80 -25.70 22.25 4.36
CA SER A 80 -26.47 22.00 5.57
C SER A 80 -27.59 23.02 5.75
N ALA A 81 -28.52 22.76 6.68
CA ALA A 81 -29.52 23.74 7.08
C ALA A 81 -28.94 24.93 7.88
N PHE A 82 -27.62 24.96 8.11
CA PHE A 82 -26.92 25.85 9.04
C PHE A 82 -25.95 26.82 8.34
N SER A 83 -26.17 27.12 7.06
CA SER A 83 -25.25 27.93 6.22
C SER A 83 -25.00 29.35 6.75
N ASP A 84 -25.93 29.94 7.51
CA ASP A 84 -25.92 31.37 7.85
C ASP A 84 -25.44 31.69 9.28
N LEU A 85 -24.82 30.74 9.98
CA LEU A 85 -24.36 30.92 11.37
C LEU A 85 -23.10 31.79 11.53
N GLY A 86 -22.46 32.14 10.42
CA GLY A 86 -21.19 32.86 10.36
C GLY A 86 -19.98 31.97 10.68
N THR A 87 -18.83 32.61 10.88
CA THR A 87 -17.56 31.92 11.17
C THR A 87 -17.17 32.00 12.65
N ASP A 88 -16.37 31.04 13.10
CA ASP A 88 -15.67 31.07 14.38
C ASP A 88 -14.43 32.00 14.34
N GLY A 89 -13.71 32.07 15.46
CA GLY A 89 -12.50 32.89 15.59
C GLY A 89 -11.30 32.42 14.75
N GLU A 90 -11.36 31.20 14.19
CA GLU A 90 -10.32 30.62 13.33
C GLU A 90 -10.69 30.69 11.84
N GLY A 91 -11.86 31.26 11.50
CA GLY A 91 -12.33 31.45 10.12
C GLY A 91 -13.07 30.26 9.52
N PHE A 92 -13.45 29.26 10.34
CA PHE A 92 -14.28 28.13 9.95
C PHE A 92 -15.77 28.42 10.20
N PRO A 93 -16.71 27.90 9.40
CA PRO A 93 -18.14 28.01 9.70
C PRO A 93 -18.48 27.39 11.07
N LYS A 94 -19.35 28.04 11.85
CA LYS A 94 -19.79 27.49 13.14
C LYS A 94 -20.45 26.12 12.95
N GLY A 95 -20.14 25.18 13.84
CA GLY A 95 -20.58 23.79 13.73
C GLY A 95 -19.70 22.91 12.85
N PHE A 96 -18.84 23.49 12.00
CA PHE A 96 -17.89 22.80 11.13
C PHE A 96 -16.46 23.29 11.36
N GLY A 97 -15.97 23.14 12.59
CA GLY A 97 -14.62 23.54 12.97
C GLY A 97 -13.53 22.72 12.30
N LYS A 98 -12.27 23.18 12.46
CA LYS A 98 -11.09 22.57 11.84
C LYS A 98 -10.82 21.11 12.22
N THR A 99 -11.34 20.65 13.36
CA THR A 99 -11.20 19.27 13.88
C THR A 99 -12.47 18.44 13.69
N GLN A 100 -13.49 18.98 13.02
CA GLN A 100 -14.72 18.23 12.82
C GLN A 100 -14.44 17.00 11.94
N GLN A 101 -14.91 15.83 12.37
CA GLN A 101 -14.78 14.54 11.70
C GLN A 101 -14.99 14.55 10.17
N SER A 102 -16.13 15.02 9.69
CA SER A 102 -16.50 15.14 8.27
C SER A 102 -15.61 16.14 7.53
N VAL A 103 -15.24 17.26 8.17
CA VAL A 103 -14.29 18.23 7.61
C VAL A 103 -12.95 17.55 7.36
N LEU A 104 -12.41 16.87 8.37
CA LEU A 104 -11.17 16.13 8.30
C LEU A 104 -11.23 15.00 7.28
N LEU A 105 -12.30 14.20 7.29
CA LEU A 105 -12.46 13.06 6.38
C LEU A 105 -12.42 13.50 4.92
N HIS A 106 -13.24 14.48 4.54
CA HIS A 106 -13.34 14.88 3.13
C HIS A 106 -12.12 15.66 2.64
N SER A 107 -11.54 16.52 3.48
CA SER A 107 -10.31 17.23 3.14
C SER A 107 -9.10 16.28 3.04
N PHE A 108 -9.02 15.27 3.90
CA PHE A 108 -8.01 14.21 3.85
C PHE A 108 -8.10 13.43 2.54
N VAL A 109 -9.30 12.89 2.23
CA VAL A 109 -9.50 12.13 0.99
C VAL A 109 -9.22 13.01 -0.23
N ALA A 110 -9.63 14.28 -0.23
CA ALA A 110 -9.34 15.19 -1.34
C ALA A 110 -7.83 15.44 -1.53
N ALA A 111 -7.12 15.75 -0.46
CA ALA A 111 -5.69 16.05 -0.51
C ALA A 111 -4.85 14.86 -0.97
N TYR A 112 -5.10 13.67 -0.42
CA TYR A 112 -4.32 12.47 -0.75
C TYR A 112 -4.78 11.77 -2.04
N SER A 113 -6.01 11.99 -2.53
CA SER A 113 -6.40 11.54 -3.88
C SER A 113 -6.03 12.52 -5.00
N GLY A 114 -5.67 13.77 -4.65
CA GLY A 114 -5.47 14.84 -5.61
C GLY A 114 -6.76 15.29 -6.30
N ALA A 115 -7.90 15.13 -5.62
CA ALA A 115 -9.19 15.63 -6.07
C ALA A 115 -9.33 17.13 -5.73
N ASN A 116 -10.16 17.83 -6.51
CA ASN A 116 -10.50 19.22 -6.22
C ASN A 116 -11.37 19.25 -4.95
N PRO A 117 -10.99 19.99 -3.88
CA PRO A 117 -11.78 20.09 -2.66
C PRO A 117 -13.16 20.72 -2.90
N ASN A 118 -13.36 21.43 -4.02
CA ASN A 118 -14.66 22.00 -4.40
C ASN A 118 -15.62 21.01 -5.06
N GLU A 119 -15.11 19.88 -5.55
CA GLU A 119 -15.89 18.93 -6.37
C GLU A 119 -16.04 17.56 -5.70
N ILE A 120 -15.23 17.26 -4.68
CA ILE A 120 -15.29 15.94 -4.04
C ILE A 120 -16.67 15.70 -3.39
N PRO A 121 -17.25 14.50 -3.54
CA PRO A 121 -18.48 14.15 -2.84
C PRO A 121 -18.31 14.16 -1.32
N LEU A 122 -19.27 14.76 -0.61
CA LEU A 122 -19.30 14.84 0.85
C LEU A 122 -20.01 13.63 1.49
N ASN A 123 -19.88 12.46 0.85
CA ASN A 123 -20.37 11.20 1.41
C ASN A 123 -19.19 10.28 1.72
N PRO A 124 -18.99 9.89 2.99
CA PRO A 124 -17.87 9.04 3.39
C PRO A 124 -17.97 7.62 2.80
N ILE A 125 -19.18 7.12 2.54
CA ILE A 125 -19.42 5.81 1.93
C ILE A 125 -19.66 6.00 0.43
N LYS A 126 -18.60 5.82 -0.36
CA LYS A 126 -18.66 5.95 -1.81
C LYS A 126 -19.43 4.78 -2.45
N ARG A 127 -20.15 5.09 -3.53
CA ARG A 127 -20.98 4.11 -4.25
C ARG A 127 -20.19 3.35 -5.32
N THR A 128 -19.33 4.05 -6.06
CA THR A 128 -18.68 3.50 -7.25
C THR A 128 -17.20 3.23 -6.98
N PRO A 129 -16.75 1.96 -7.00
CA PRO A 129 -15.34 1.63 -6.93
C PRO A 129 -14.61 2.09 -8.19
N LEU A 130 -13.35 2.47 -8.05
CA LEU A 130 -12.47 2.75 -9.20
C LEU A 130 -11.58 1.54 -9.48
N PRO A 131 -11.26 1.26 -10.75
CA PRO A 131 -10.53 0.05 -11.09
C PRO A 131 -9.07 0.13 -10.62
N ASN A 132 -8.63 -0.97 -10.02
CA ASN A 132 -7.24 -1.38 -10.00
C ASN A 132 -6.91 -2.08 -11.32
N TRP A 133 -5.63 -2.12 -11.70
CA TRP A 133 -5.24 -2.76 -12.96
C TRP A 133 -3.92 -3.51 -12.88
N SER A 134 -3.81 -4.56 -13.68
CA SER A 134 -2.54 -5.21 -14.03
C SER A 134 -2.36 -5.21 -15.54
N LEU A 135 -1.16 -4.85 -15.96
CA LEU A 135 -0.71 -4.75 -17.34
C LEU A 135 0.43 -5.74 -17.54
N LYS A 136 0.34 -6.54 -18.60
CA LYS A 136 1.44 -7.40 -19.06
C LYS A 136 1.58 -7.26 -20.56
N PHE A 137 2.78 -6.91 -21.00
CA PHE A 137 3.11 -6.80 -22.41
C PHE A 137 4.27 -7.71 -22.78
N THR A 138 4.04 -8.63 -23.72
CA THR A 138 5.04 -9.59 -24.22
C THR A 138 5.29 -9.48 -25.72
N GLY A 139 4.63 -8.55 -26.41
CA GLY A 139 4.71 -8.44 -27.88
C GLY A 139 6.03 -7.88 -28.43
N LEU A 140 6.96 -7.43 -27.58
CA LEU A 140 8.22 -6.84 -28.03
C LEU A 140 9.11 -7.81 -28.80
N THR A 141 9.03 -9.11 -28.49
CA THR A 141 9.79 -10.15 -29.20
C THR A 141 9.25 -10.46 -30.60
N GLU A 142 8.07 -9.94 -30.98
CA GLU A 142 7.57 -10.06 -32.35
C GLU A 142 8.36 -9.17 -33.33
N ILE A 143 9.08 -8.15 -32.82
CA ILE A 143 9.94 -7.28 -33.62
C ILE A 143 11.27 -8.00 -33.92
N LYS A 144 11.55 -8.25 -35.21
CA LYS A 144 12.75 -8.99 -35.67
C LYS A 144 14.09 -8.48 -35.10
N SER A 145 14.23 -7.17 -34.86
CA SER A 145 15.45 -6.60 -34.29
C SER A 145 15.61 -6.93 -32.80
N ILE A 146 14.51 -7.00 -32.06
CA ILE A 146 14.49 -7.36 -30.63
C ILE A 146 14.67 -8.87 -30.47
N ALA A 147 13.99 -9.68 -31.29
CA ALA A 147 14.10 -11.14 -31.30
C ALA A 147 15.52 -11.68 -31.52
N ARG A 148 16.38 -10.91 -32.21
CA ARG A 148 17.80 -11.25 -32.40
C ARG A 148 18.59 -11.24 -31.09
N ILE A 149 18.17 -10.44 -30.12
CA ILE A 149 18.85 -10.26 -28.83
C ILE A 149 18.14 -11.08 -27.75
N PHE A 150 16.82 -11.00 -27.70
CA PHE A 150 15.98 -11.56 -26.65
C PHE A 150 15.14 -12.73 -27.16
N ASN A 151 15.22 -13.86 -26.46
CA ASN A 151 14.29 -14.98 -26.59
C ASN A 151 12.94 -14.63 -25.93
N ARG A 152 12.98 -13.93 -24.80
CA ARG A 152 11.79 -13.44 -24.09
C ARG A 152 12.02 -12.01 -23.62
N LEU A 153 11.01 -11.17 -23.76
CA LEU A 153 10.98 -9.83 -23.21
C LEU A 153 9.55 -9.53 -22.78
N SER A 154 9.35 -9.26 -21.49
CA SER A 154 8.05 -8.86 -20.97
C SER A 154 8.16 -7.68 -20.03
N ILE A 155 7.17 -6.79 -20.13
CA ILE A 155 6.99 -5.63 -19.27
C ILE A 155 5.72 -5.86 -18.48
N ASN A 156 5.80 -5.81 -17.16
CA ASN A 156 4.66 -5.91 -16.26
C ASN A 156 4.53 -4.63 -15.43
N HIS A 157 3.30 -4.24 -15.15
CA HIS A 157 2.94 -3.15 -14.26
C HIS A 157 1.65 -3.53 -13.53
N ALA A 158 1.53 -3.21 -12.25
CA ALA A 158 0.30 -3.41 -11.52
C ALA A 158 0.11 -2.30 -10.49
N TYR A 159 -1.13 -1.83 -10.39
CA TYR A 159 -1.54 -0.77 -9.51
C TYR A 159 -2.76 -1.21 -8.70
N ARG A 160 -2.68 -1.04 -7.38
CA ARG A 160 -3.81 -1.22 -6.48
C ARG A 160 -3.88 -0.04 -5.51
N ALA A 161 -5.06 0.53 -5.34
CA ALA A 161 -5.34 1.42 -4.23
C ALA A 161 -6.70 1.12 -3.58
N SER A 162 -6.77 1.35 -2.28
CA SER A 162 -7.97 1.16 -1.47
C SER A 162 -8.20 2.32 -0.51
N TYR A 163 -9.47 2.56 -0.25
CA TYR A 163 -9.99 3.46 0.77
C TYR A 163 -10.81 2.61 1.75
N THR A 164 -10.47 2.68 3.03
CA THR A 164 -11.23 1.98 4.07
C THR A 164 -11.64 2.93 5.19
N LEU A 165 -12.86 2.72 5.68
CA LEU A 165 -13.37 3.29 6.92
C LEU A 165 -13.51 2.16 7.92
N THR A 166 -12.75 2.25 9.00
CA THR A 166 -12.72 1.24 10.05
C THR A 166 -13.58 1.69 11.23
N ASN A 167 -14.40 0.78 11.73
CA ASN A 167 -15.20 0.92 12.94
C ASN A 167 -16.07 2.19 12.91
N PHE A 168 -16.96 2.29 11.91
CA PHE A 168 -18.00 3.32 11.97
C PHE A 168 -19.10 2.87 12.93
N GLN A 169 -19.64 3.79 13.73
CA GLN A 169 -20.70 3.47 14.67
C GLN A 169 -21.75 4.59 14.80
N THR A 170 -22.95 4.26 15.29
CA THR A 170 -23.95 5.27 15.65
C THR A 170 -23.43 6.17 16.76
N ASN A 171 -23.67 7.47 16.64
CA ASN A 171 -23.42 8.42 17.72
C ASN A 171 -24.65 8.56 18.61
N PHE A 172 -24.55 8.13 19.88
CA PHE A 172 -25.67 8.26 20.82
C PHE A 172 -25.95 9.68 21.30
N GLU A 173 -24.99 10.59 21.12
CA GLU A 173 -25.21 12.01 21.43
C GLU A 173 -25.98 12.73 20.32
N TYR A 174 -26.15 12.11 19.15
CA TYR A 174 -26.89 12.71 18.04
C TYR A 174 -28.39 12.58 18.28
N ASP A 175 -29.07 13.71 18.42
CA ASP A 175 -30.53 13.78 18.47
C ASP A 175 -31.08 14.38 17.15
N PRO A 176 -31.85 13.61 16.36
CA PRO A 176 -32.42 14.11 15.11
C PRO A 176 -33.43 15.25 15.30
N THR A 177 -33.93 15.47 16.54
CA THR A 177 -34.84 16.58 16.86
C THR A 177 -34.11 17.88 17.22
N LEU A 178 -32.82 17.80 17.56
CA LEU A 178 -31.95 18.94 17.89
C LEU A 178 -30.68 18.91 17.02
N PRO A 179 -30.80 19.00 15.69
CA PRO A 179 -29.66 18.88 14.77
C PRO A 179 -28.63 20.01 14.91
N GLU A 180 -28.99 21.13 15.55
CA GLU A 180 -28.11 22.25 15.86
C GLU A 180 -27.26 22.03 17.13
N GLN A 181 -27.45 20.91 17.83
CA GLN A 181 -26.69 20.60 19.03
C GLN A 181 -25.20 20.48 18.71
N THR A 182 -24.38 21.15 19.50
CA THR A 182 -22.93 21.14 19.35
C THR A 182 -22.24 20.41 20.50
N ASP A 183 -21.10 19.79 20.19
CA ASP A 183 -20.16 19.28 21.19
C ASP A 183 -19.48 20.42 21.98
N ARG A 184 -18.60 20.05 22.92
CA ARG A 184 -17.81 21.02 23.71
C ARG A 184 -16.85 21.87 22.88
N SER A 185 -16.54 21.44 21.66
CA SER A 185 -15.66 22.14 20.71
C SER A 185 -16.44 23.04 19.76
N GLY A 186 -17.77 23.11 19.88
CA GLY A 186 -18.64 23.92 19.02
C GLY A 186 -18.92 23.29 17.65
N ASN A 187 -18.70 21.97 17.50
CA ASN A 187 -19.00 21.23 16.28
C ASN A 187 -20.37 20.55 16.35
N PHE A 188 -21.09 20.46 15.23
CA PHE A 188 -22.31 19.67 15.17
C PHE A 188 -22.01 18.19 15.41
N ILE A 189 -22.87 17.58 16.20
CA ILE A 189 -22.78 16.17 16.56
C ILE A 189 -23.13 15.33 15.32
N PRO A 190 -22.22 14.50 14.79
CA PRO A 190 -22.51 13.69 13.60
C PRO A 190 -23.37 12.48 13.95
N GLU A 191 -24.23 12.04 13.04
CA GLU A 191 -25.05 10.82 13.19
C GLU A 191 -24.20 9.56 13.38
N ARG A 192 -23.05 9.49 12.67
CA ARG A 192 -22.11 8.36 12.73
C ARG A 192 -20.72 8.85 13.12
N LEU A 193 -20.07 8.13 14.03
CA LEU A 193 -18.67 8.28 14.36
C LEU A 193 -17.82 7.37 13.47
N TYR A 194 -16.66 7.85 13.05
CA TYR A 194 -15.65 7.11 12.30
C TYR A 194 -14.35 7.17 13.09
N SER A 195 -13.71 6.01 13.37
CA SER A 195 -12.46 6.01 14.14
C SER A 195 -11.23 6.25 13.25
N ASN A 196 -11.10 5.47 12.17
CA ASN A 196 -9.94 5.55 11.28
C ASN A 196 -10.33 5.54 9.80
N ILE A 197 -9.63 6.36 9.02
CA ILE A 197 -9.69 6.38 7.56
C ILE A 197 -8.33 5.95 7.03
N ASN A 198 -8.29 4.91 6.20
CA ASN A 198 -7.05 4.45 5.60
C ASN A 198 -7.08 4.58 4.07
N LEU A 199 -5.97 5.06 3.53
CA LEU A 199 -5.67 5.13 2.11
C LEU A 199 -4.41 4.30 1.87
N VAL A 200 -4.54 3.18 1.16
CA VAL A 200 -3.40 2.33 0.81
C VAL A 200 -3.23 2.35 -0.70
N GLU A 201 -2.01 2.54 -1.17
CA GLU A 201 -1.65 2.50 -2.59
C GLU A 201 -0.38 1.68 -2.77
N GLN A 202 -0.38 0.81 -3.77
CA GLN A 202 0.70 -0.10 -4.07
C GLN A 202 0.90 -0.22 -5.59
N PHE A 203 2.13 0.00 -6.00
CA PHE A 203 2.67 -0.38 -7.29
C PHE A 203 3.50 -1.65 -7.12
N ASN A 204 2.89 -2.79 -7.41
CA ASN A 204 3.51 -4.09 -7.17
C ASN A 204 3.35 -5.01 -8.39
N PRO A 205 4.13 -4.79 -9.47
CA PRO A 205 5.25 -3.84 -9.58
C PRO A 205 4.86 -2.49 -10.21
N LEU A 206 5.61 -1.42 -9.91
CA LEU A 206 5.57 -0.16 -10.68
C LEU A 206 6.04 -0.39 -12.11
N VAL A 207 7.19 -1.05 -12.26
CA VAL A 207 7.65 -1.58 -13.54
C VAL A 207 8.43 -2.83 -13.23
N ARG A 208 8.15 -3.92 -13.96
CA ARG A 208 8.97 -5.12 -13.97
C ARG A 208 9.34 -5.48 -15.39
N LEU A 209 10.64 -5.56 -15.65
CA LEU A 209 11.23 -6.04 -16.88
C LEU A 209 11.73 -7.46 -16.62
N ASP A 210 11.21 -8.43 -17.38
CA ASP A 210 11.64 -9.82 -17.34
C ASP A 210 12.15 -10.20 -18.73
N MET A 211 13.46 -10.42 -18.82
CA MET A 211 14.21 -10.58 -20.05
C MET A 211 14.96 -11.89 -20.05
N GLU A 212 14.93 -12.60 -21.17
CA GLU A 212 15.74 -13.79 -21.42
C GLU A 212 16.43 -13.60 -22.78
N LEU A 213 17.76 -13.61 -22.77
CA LEU A 213 18.58 -13.49 -23.97
C LEU A 213 18.71 -14.85 -24.66
N ASN A 214 19.06 -14.84 -25.94
CA ASN A 214 19.26 -16.06 -26.72
C ASN A 214 20.41 -16.95 -26.19
N ASN A 215 21.31 -16.42 -25.35
CA ASN A 215 22.36 -17.17 -24.67
C ASN A 215 21.93 -17.75 -23.32
N SER A 216 20.63 -17.78 -22.99
CA SER A 216 20.08 -18.23 -21.71
C SER A 216 20.39 -17.34 -20.49
N LEU A 217 20.92 -16.13 -20.69
CA LEU A 217 21.00 -15.12 -19.64
C LEU A 217 19.61 -14.56 -19.35
N LYS A 218 19.19 -14.62 -18.10
CA LYS A 218 17.95 -14.06 -17.58
C LYS A 218 18.27 -12.82 -16.78
N VAL A 219 17.53 -11.75 -17.03
CA VAL A 219 17.64 -10.49 -16.31
C VAL A 219 16.25 -10.07 -15.85
N LEU A 220 16.12 -9.77 -14.57
CA LEU A 220 14.93 -9.23 -13.95
C LEU A 220 15.28 -7.87 -13.36
N ALA A 221 14.49 -6.86 -13.67
CA ALA A 221 14.56 -5.57 -13.00
C ALA A 221 13.15 -5.18 -12.59
N GLU A 222 12.94 -4.90 -11.30
CA GLU A 222 11.64 -4.62 -10.74
C GLU A 222 11.71 -3.44 -9.79
N LEU A 223 10.79 -2.50 -9.98
CA LEU A 223 10.57 -1.35 -9.12
C LEU A 223 9.21 -1.53 -8.46
N ARG A 224 9.16 -1.36 -7.14
CA ARG A 224 7.92 -1.33 -6.36
C ARG A 224 7.87 -0.05 -5.55
N LYS A 225 6.66 0.44 -5.35
CA LYS A 225 6.37 1.62 -4.54
C LYS A 225 5.10 1.38 -3.77
N GLU A 226 5.10 1.68 -2.48
CA GLU A 226 3.94 1.56 -1.64
C GLU A 226 3.79 2.77 -0.73
N ARG A 227 2.55 3.09 -0.39
CA ARG A 227 2.23 4.02 0.69
C ARG A 227 0.95 3.60 1.39
N ALA A 228 0.92 3.82 2.69
CA ALA A 228 -0.26 3.64 3.53
C ALA A 228 -0.39 4.89 4.40
N ILE A 229 -1.52 5.57 4.29
CA ILE A 229 -1.83 6.75 5.08
C ILE A 229 -3.07 6.44 5.91
N SER A 230 -2.95 6.62 7.22
CA SER A 230 -4.04 6.45 8.17
C SER A 230 -4.28 7.76 8.91
N LEU A 231 -5.52 8.24 8.88
CA LEU A 231 -5.99 9.36 9.69
C LEU A 231 -6.85 8.80 10.82
N SER A 232 -6.43 9.02 12.05
CA SER A 232 -7.25 8.77 13.23
C SER A 232 -8.03 10.03 13.58
N LEU A 233 -9.36 9.91 13.60
CA LEU A 233 -10.27 11.01 13.92
C LEU A 233 -10.45 11.19 15.43
N ASP A 234 -10.03 10.19 16.23
CA ASP A 234 -10.09 10.23 17.69
C ASP A 234 -9.03 11.20 18.26
N ASN A 235 -7.86 11.30 17.62
CA ASN A 235 -6.75 12.14 18.08
C ASN A 235 -6.21 13.11 17.01
N ASN A 236 -6.83 13.15 15.83
CA ASN A 236 -6.46 14.05 14.72
C ASN A 236 -5.00 13.91 14.28
N LEU A 237 -4.44 12.69 14.35
CA LEU A 237 -3.10 12.37 13.90
C LEU A 237 -3.11 11.60 12.59
N ILE A 238 -2.13 11.90 11.73
CA ILE A 238 -1.86 11.13 10.53
C ILE A 238 -0.63 10.25 10.74
N THR A 239 -0.75 8.98 10.38
CA THR A 239 0.38 8.07 10.20
C THR A 239 0.59 7.82 8.72
N GLU A 240 1.72 8.27 8.17
CA GLU A 240 2.14 8.04 6.79
C GLU A 240 3.26 7.01 6.77
N SER A 241 3.03 5.87 6.15
CA SER A 241 4.08 4.91 5.79
C SER A 241 4.33 4.96 4.28
N SER A 242 5.59 4.99 3.87
CA SER A 242 5.99 4.93 2.46
C SER A 242 7.16 3.99 2.30
N GLY A 243 7.22 3.28 1.16
CA GLY A 243 8.26 2.32 0.86
C GLY A 243 8.58 2.26 -0.62
N ASP A 244 9.86 2.22 -0.94
CA ASP A 244 10.37 2.00 -2.29
C ASP A 244 11.26 0.75 -2.28
N GLU A 245 11.08 -0.14 -3.26
CA GLU A 245 11.88 -1.35 -3.40
C GLU A 245 12.37 -1.54 -4.83
N TYR A 246 13.67 -1.77 -4.95
CA TYR A 246 14.39 -2.01 -6.20
C TYR A 246 14.90 -3.44 -6.15
N VAL A 247 14.60 -4.24 -7.17
CA VAL A 247 15.08 -5.62 -7.28
C VAL A 247 15.74 -5.82 -8.64
N VAL A 248 16.97 -6.31 -8.63
CA VAL A 248 17.71 -6.71 -9.82
C VAL A 248 18.10 -8.17 -9.67
N GLY A 249 17.63 -9.03 -10.57
CA GLY A 249 17.94 -10.44 -10.62
C GLY A 249 18.70 -10.80 -11.89
N LEU A 250 19.73 -11.61 -11.75
CA LEU A 250 20.47 -12.23 -12.84
C LEU A 250 20.35 -13.74 -12.71
N GLY A 251 20.13 -14.44 -13.82
CA GLY A 251 20.08 -15.89 -13.88
C GLY A 251 20.84 -16.40 -15.09
N PHE A 252 21.63 -17.46 -14.94
CA PHE A 252 22.33 -18.07 -16.06
C PHE A 252 22.38 -19.58 -15.90
N ARG A 253 22.17 -20.30 -17.01
CA ARG A 253 22.28 -21.76 -17.06
C ARG A 253 23.47 -22.15 -17.91
N VAL A 254 24.39 -22.92 -17.32
CA VAL A 254 25.46 -23.60 -18.04
C VAL A 254 25.04 -25.06 -18.22
N PRO A 255 24.57 -25.45 -19.41
CA PRO A 255 24.22 -26.84 -19.68
C PRO A 255 25.47 -27.70 -19.82
N ASP A 256 25.37 -28.97 -19.45
CA ASP A 256 26.42 -29.99 -19.63
C ASP A 256 27.80 -29.55 -19.10
N LEU A 257 27.83 -28.93 -17.91
CA LEU A 257 29.09 -28.62 -17.26
C LEU A 257 29.73 -29.92 -16.77
N ARG A 258 31.00 -30.14 -17.14
CA ARG A 258 31.75 -31.33 -16.79
C ARG A 258 32.82 -30.99 -15.77
N PHE A 259 32.70 -31.58 -14.59
CA PHE A 259 33.68 -31.41 -13.52
C PHE A 259 34.38 -32.75 -13.26
N ARG A 260 35.71 -32.76 -13.36
CA ARG A 260 36.53 -33.94 -13.06
C ARG A 260 36.87 -33.91 -11.57
N THR A 261 36.45 -34.93 -10.83
CA THR A 261 36.74 -35.07 -9.40
C THR A 261 37.21 -36.49 -9.06
N SER A 262 37.80 -36.66 -7.89
CA SER A 262 38.20 -37.96 -7.35
C SER A 262 37.36 -38.25 -6.10
N ILE A 263 36.38 -39.14 -6.24
CA ILE A 263 35.52 -39.57 -5.12
C ILE A 263 35.89 -41.02 -4.81
N GLY A 264 36.32 -41.29 -3.58
CA GLY A 264 36.73 -42.64 -3.15
C GLY A 264 37.95 -43.20 -3.91
N GLY A 265 38.89 -42.33 -4.33
CA GLY A 265 40.11 -42.73 -5.04
C GLY A 265 39.92 -43.05 -6.53
N ARG A 266 38.69 -43.00 -7.05
CA ARG A 266 38.39 -43.15 -8.49
C ARG A 266 38.13 -41.80 -9.13
N ARG A 267 38.75 -41.55 -10.28
CA ARG A 267 38.45 -40.38 -11.12
C ARG A 267 37.08 -40.55 -11.74
N VAL A 268 36.15 -39.66 -11.39
CA VAL A 268 34.79 -39.63 -11.94
C VAL A 268 34.57 -38.28 -12.62
N ILE A 269 33.92 -38.30 -13.77
CA ILE A 269 33.47 -37.08 -14.47
C ILE A 269 32.00 -36.91 -14.13
N LEU A 270 31.68 -35.85 -13.39
CA LEU A 270 30.31 -35.45 -13.12
C LEU A 270 29.83 -34.63 -14.31
N ARG A 271 28.61 -34.90 -14.76
CA ARG A 271 27.96 -34.24 -15.90
C ARG A 271 26.60 -33.73 -15.44
N GLY A 272 26.43 -32.42 -15.43
CA GLY A 272 25.18 -31.81 -14.98
C GLY A 272 25.07 -30.37 -15.41
N ASP A 273 23.85 -29.85 -15.29
CA ASP A 273 23.60 -28.44 -15.55
C ASP A 273 23.90 -27.65 -14.28
N LEU A 274 24.54 -26.49 -14.44
CA LEU A 274 24.75 -25.51 -13.39
C LEU A 274 23.81 -24.33 -13.62
N ASN A 275 22.87 -24.08 -12.71
CA ASN A 275 22.11 -22.85 -12.72
C ASN A 275 22.69 -21.90 -11.66
N ILE A 276 22.90 -20.65 -12.05
CA ILE A 276 23.41 -19.59 -11.19
C ILE A 276 22.33 -18.52 -11.15
N LYS A 277 22.04 -18.02 -9.95
CA LYS A 277 21.15 -16.89 -9.72
C LYS A 277 21.79 -15.90 -8.78
N ALA A 278 21.69 -14.61 -9.08
CA ALA A 278 22.11 -13.53 -8.22
C ALA A 278 21.01 -12.47 -8.17
N ASP A 279 20.38 -12.30 -7.02
CA ASP A 279 19.36 -11.28 -6.77
C ASP A 279 19.91 -10.24 -5.80
N VAL A 280 19.76 -8.96 -6.16
CA VAL A 280 20.04 -7.82 -5.28
C VAL A 280 18.72 -7.08 -5.09
N SER A 281 18.35 -6.82 -3.84
CA SER A 281 17.22 -5.96 -3.51
C SER A 281 17.63 -4.85 -2.56
N TYR A 282 17.12 -3.66 -2.80
CA TYR A 282 17.24 -2.51 -1.91
C TYR A 282 15.83 -1.99 -1.62
N ARG A 283 15.47 -1.95 -0.35
CA ARG A 283 14.17 -1.49 0.15
C ARG A 283 14.42 -0.38 1.15
N ASP A 284 13.75 0.75 0.99
CA ASP A 284 13.74 1.83 1.98
C ASP A 284 12.28 2.11 2.34
N ASN A 285 11.94 1.98 3.62
CA ASN A 285 10.64 2.37 4.13
C ASN A 285 10.75 3.29 5.34
N VAL A 286 9.77 4.17 5.49
CA VAL A 286 9.70 5.13 6.60
C VAL A 286 8.25 5.34 7.00
N THR A 287 8.01 5.46 8.30
CA THR A 287 6.74 5.81 8.89
C THR A 287 6.88 7.12 9.66
N VAL A 288 6.07 8.10 9.31
CA VAL A 288 6.05 9.44 9.89
C VAL A 288 4.69 9.69 10.52
N LEU A 289 4.69 10.12 11.77
CA LEU A 289 3.53 10.66 12.46
C LEU A 289 3.49 12.18 12.25
N ARG A 290 2.34 12.70 11.82
CA ARG A 290 2.10 14.13 11.57
C ARG A 290 0.91 14.62 12.38
N ASN A 291 1.09 15.77 13.05
CA ASN A 291 0.01 16.44 13.77
C ASN A 291 -0.57 17.59 12.94
N LEU A 292 -1.90 17.75 12.95
CA LEU A 292 -2.60 18.74 12.14
C LEU A 292 -2.49 20.20 12.60
N GLU A 293 -2.19 20.41 13.86
CA GLU A 293 -2.23 21.72 14.52
C GLU A 293 -0.85 22.35 14.65
N TYR A 294 0.19 21.53 14.82
CA TYR A 294 1.56 22.00 14.95
C TYR A 294 2.51 21.22 14.05
N ASP A 295 3.52 21.92 13.53
CA ASP A 295 4.52 21.36 12.62
C ASP A 295 5.52 20.48 13.39
N ASN A 296 5.07 19.28 13.77
CA ASN A 296 5.89 18.27 14.45
C ASN A 296 5.75 16.95 13.69
N ASN A 297 6.71 16.73 12.80
CA ASN A 297 6.81 15.49 12.04
C ASN A 297 7.80 14.58 12.74
N GLN A 298 7.32 13.42 13.21
CA GLN A 298 8.14 12.48 13.96
C GLN A 298 8.25 11.17 13.19
N VAL A 299 9.48 10.75 12.93
CA VAL A 299 9.75 9.41 12.38
C VAL A 299 9.58 8.40 13.51
N THR A 300 8.61 7.50 13.38
CA THR A 300 8.27 6.49 14.42
C THR A 300 8.78 5.10 14.07
N ALA A 301 8.94 4.80 12.79
CA ALA A 301 9.51 3.56 12.30
C ALA A 301 10.12 3.76 10.90
N GLY A 302 10.88 2.77 10.45
CA GLY A 302 11.47 2.76 9.12
C GLY A 302 12.74 1.93 9.08
N GLN A 303 13.06 1.42 7.90
CA GLN A 303 14.15 0.49 7.69
C GLN A 303 14.65 0.59 6.24
N ARG A 304 15.96 0.78 6.11
CA ARG A 304 16.70 0.55 4.87
C ARG A 304 17.26 -0.85 4.92
N LEU A 305 16.84 -1.69 3.98
CA LEU A 305 17.25 -3.08 3.86
C LEU A 305 17.88 -3.32 2.50
N MET A 306 19.10 -3.83 2.50
CA MET A 306 19.79 -4.31 1.32
C MET A 306 19.99 -5.83 1.46
N ALA A 307 19.58 -6.59 0.47
CA ALA A 307 19.78 -8.04 0.43
C ALA A 307 20.49 -8.43 -0.87
N ILE A 308 21.54 -9.24 -0.74
CA ILE A 308 22.20 -9.92 -1.85
C ILE A 308 22.01 -11.41 -1.64
N LYS A 309 21.45 -12.10 -2.63
CA LYS A 309 21.26 -13.54 -2.63
C LYS A 309 21.91 -14.13 -3.86
N VAL A 310 22.87 -15.01 -3.66
CA VAL A 310 23.53 -15.75 -4.74
C VAL A 310 23.32 -17.23 -4.50
N THR A 311 22.82 -17.94 -5.51
CA THR A 311 22.65 -19.39 -5.46
C THR A 311 23.28 -20.03 -6.70
N ALA A 312 23.93 -21.16 -6.51
CA ALA A 312 24.43 -21.99 -7.61
C ALA A 312 24.05 -23.45 -7.36
N ASP A 313 23.15 -23.98 -8.19
CA ASP A 313 22.70 -25.36 -8.12
C ASP A 313 23.33 -26.20 -9.23
N TYR A 314 23.95 -27.32 -8.85
CA TYR A 314 24.58 -28.26 -9.74
C TYR A 314 23.98 -29.66 -9.58
N ALA A 315 23.51 -30.21 -10.69
CA ALA A 315 23.01 -31.59 -10.73
C ALA A 315 24.19 -32.58 -10.76
N LEU A 316 24.55 -33.15 -9.60
CA LEU A 316 25.61 -34.16 -9.50
C LEU A 316 25.21 -35.47 -10.18
N THR A 317 23.96 -35.91 -9.96
CA THR A 317 23.32 -37.05 -10.63
C THR A 317 21.82 -36.75 -10.83
N LYS A 318 21.05 -37.69 -11.39
CA LYS A 318 19.57 -37.55 -11.50
C LYS A 318 18.89 -37.32 -10.14
N ASN A 319 19.46 -37.88 -9.07
CA ASN A 319 18.85 -37.90 -7.75
C ASN A 319 19.64 -37.07 -6.73
N LEU A 320 20.82 -36.56 -7.08
CA LEU A 320 21.70 -35.82 -6.17
C LEU A 320 21.99 -34.43 -6.73
N THR A 321 21.72 -33.41 -5.93
CA THR A 321 21.98 -32.00 -6.27
C THR A 321 22.80 -31.35 -5.17
N ALA A 322 23.79 -30.55 -5.57
CA ALA A 322 24.54 -29.69 -4.66
C ALA A 322 24.15 -28.24 -4.92
N LEU A 323 23.79 -27.53 -3.86
CA LEU A 323 23.43 -26.12 -3.89
C LEU A 323 24.45 -25.35 -3.06
N PHE A 324 25.11 -24.38 -3.67
CA PHE A 324 25.77 -23.30 -2.94
C PHE A 324 24.79 -22.16 -2.74
N PHE A 325 24.79 -21.56 -1.56
CA PHE A 325 24.04 -20.33 -1.29
C PHE A 325 24.92 -19.31 -0.54
N TYR A 326 24.67 -18.04 -0.82
CA TYR A 326 25.22 -16.89 -0.13
C TYR A 326 24.11 -15.84 0.01
N ASP A 327 23.68 -15.58 1.25
CA ASP A 327 22.70 -14.57 1.61
C ASP A 327 23.39 -13.52 2.48
N HIS A 328 23.44 -12.29 2.02
CA HIS A 328 23.96 -11.15 2.77
C HIS A 328 22.84 -10.11 2.91
N ASN A 329 22.43 -9.86 4.14
CA ASN A 329 21.45 -8.84 4.48
C ASN A 329 22.12 -7.74 5.31
N PHE A 330 21.91 -6.49 4.90
CA PHE A 330 22.23 -5.29 5.65
C PHE A 330 20.94 -4.54 5.96
N SER A 331 20.83 -4.04 7.18
CA SER A 331 19.67 -3.30 7.66
C SER A 331 20.09 -2.11 8.50
N GLU A 332 19.51 -0.96 8.24
CA GLU A 332 19.65 0.26 9.03
C GLU A 332 18.26 0.80 9.37
N PHE A 333 18.00 1.09 10.65
CA PHE A 333 16.71 1.61 11.10
C PHE A 333 16.67 3.13 10.97
N ALA A 334 15.49 3.67 10.61
CA ALA A 334 15.30 5.12 10.50
C ALA A 334 15.23 5.82 11.87
N ILE A 335 14.95 5.06 12.94
CA ILE A 335 14.93 5.53 14.33
C ILE A 335 16.29 5.34 15.00
N SER A 336 16.69 6.28 15.85
CA SER A 336 17.99 6.25 16.55
C SER A 336 18.08 5.23 17.69
N THR A 337 16.96 4.58 18.03
CA THR A 337 16.87 3.61 19.13
C THR A 337 17.27 2.18 18.73
N ALA A 338 17.55 1.94 17.45
CA ALA A 338 17.90 0.61 16.94
C ALA A 338 19.23 0.64 16.18
N PHE A 339 20.06 -0.37 16.42
CA PHE A 339 21.37 -0.48 15.79
C PHE A 339 21.29 -1.10 14.39
N PRO A 340 22.14 -0.65 13.45
CA PRO A 340 22.29 -1.33 12.17
C PRO A 340 22.71 -2.79 12.35
N GLN A 341 22.19 -3.67 11.49
CA GLN A 341 22.48 -5.10 11.52
C GLN A 341 23.05 -5.56 10.17
N THR A 342 24.04 -6.44 10.24
CA THR A 342 24.54 -7.18 9.08
C THR A 342 24.49 -8.67 9.41
N SER A 343 23.98 -9.46 8.47
CA SER A 343 23.92 -10.92 8.59
C SER A 343 24.39 -11.53 7.28
N ILE A 344 25.31 -12.48 7.39
CA ILE A 344 25.82 -13.25 6.26
C ILE A 344 25.58 -14.72 6.57
N ARG A 345 24.89 -15.41 5.66
CA ARG A 345 24.73 -16.86 5.69
C ARG A 345 25.29 -17.41 4.40
N SER A 346 26.16 -18.39 4.48
CA SER A 346 26.74 -19.04 3.32
C SER A 346 26.91 -20.51 3.63
N GLY A 347 26.78 -21.34 2.61
CA GLY A 347 27.04 -22.77 2.79
C GLY A 347 26.73 -23.59 1.56
N PHE A 348 26.97 -24.89 1.72
CA PHE A 348 26.56 -25.89 0.76
C PHE A 348 25.43 -26.71 1.35
N THR A 349 24.42 -26.99 0.54
CA THR A 349 23.33 -27.92 0.84
C THR A 349 23.36 -29.04 -0.19
N ILE A 350 23.42 -30.28 0.29
CA ILE A 350 23.30 -31.45 -0.56
C ILE A 350 21.88 -31.98 -0.41
N ARG A 351 21.18 -32.12 -1.53
CA ARG A 351 19.83 -32.68 -1.57
C ARG A 351 19.85 -33.97 -2.38
N TYR A 352 19.50 -35.06 -1.71
CA TYR A 352 19.26 -36.35 -2.33
C TYR A 352 17.75 -36.59 -2.40
N ASN A 353 17.23 -36.76 -3.60
CA ASN A 353 15.83 -37.10 -3.84
C ASN A 353 15.73 -38.60 -4.12
N PHE A 354 14.99 -39.31 -3.27
CA PHE A 354 14.66 -40.72 -3.50
C PHE A 354 13.57 -40.78 -4.58
N GLY A 355 13.97 -40.68 -5.84
CA GLY A 355 13.07 -40.97 -6.95
C GLY A 355 12.90 -42.50 -7.08
N ASN A 356 11.64 -42.96 -7.12
CA ASN A 356 11.28 -44.28 -7.65
C ASN A 356 11.67 -44.40 -9.12
#